data_AF-A0A8T4R695-F1
#
_entry.id   AF-A0A8T4R695-F1
#
_cell.length_a   1.000
_cell.length_b   1.000
_cell.length_c   1.000
_cell.angle_alpha   90.00
_cell.angle_beta   90.00
_cell.angle_gamma   90.00
#
_symmetry.space_group_name_H-M   'P 1'
#
loop_
_entity.id
_entity.type
_entity.pdbx_description
1 polymer ?
#
loop_
_entity_poly.entity_id
_entity_poly.type
_entity_poly.pdbx_seq_one_letter_code
_entity_poly.pdbx_strand_id
1 'polypeptide(L)'
;MVNKLEAKLKKQQEAIRDEALIDRNAMLYFKSSKELGEDESNCKDSDLYLQGLEETRRDALTGRSGVDYVNLCQEAGIGGDDCEAPDLYQQGLVDVIQEETSSARLDRQLSTLETQVSALKKSGNQRKKAIDFLKAVDDYGVNVYGSFAADADSKRELLLEHFPGRFGAGRKQDLSRYDDVQVGAMFRNIVSGYEKRYSQ
;
A
#
# COMPACT_ATOMS: atom_id res chain seq x y z
N MET A 1 -2.93 19.74 -12.74
CA MET A 1 -2.91 18.61 -11.77
C MET A 1 -4.24 18.42 -11.06
N VAL A 2 -4.98 19.50 -10.75
CA VAL A 2 -6.30 19.48 -10.08
C VAL A 2 -7.34 18.59 -10.80
N ASN A 3 -7.48 18.73 -12.13
CA ASN A 3 -8.48 17.96 -12.90
C ASN A 3 -8.27 16.42 -12.86
N LYS A 4 -7.04 15.95 -12.60
CA LYS A 4 -6.76 14.50 -12.46
C LYS A 4 -7.17 13.96 -11.09
N LEU A 5 -7.18 14.81 -10.06
CA LEU A 5 -7.62 14.43 -8.71
C LEU A 5 -9.14 14.46 -8.62
N GLU A 6 -9.80 15.45 -9.22
CA GLU A 6 -11.27 15.51 -9.30
C GLU A 6 -11.86 14.33 -10.08
N ALA A 7 -11.23 13.95 -11.20
CA ALA A 7 -11.66 12.76 -11.96
C ALA A 7 -11.49 11.46 -11.15
N LYS A 8 -10.47 11.36 -10.30
CA LYS A 8 -10.28 10.20 -9.41
C LYS A 8 -11.30 10.18 -8.28
N LEU A 9 -11.61 11.33 -7.69
CA LEU A 9 -12.61 11.45 -6.63
C LEU A 9 -14.00 11.10 -7.15
N LYS A 10 -14.37 11.61 -8.33
CA LYS A 10 -15.66 11.29 -8.96
C LYS A 10 -15.79 9.79 -9.26
N LYS A 11 -14.71 9.16 -9.75
CA LYS A 11 -14.69 7.71 -10.01
C LYS A 11 -14.80 6.87 -8.72
N GLN A 12 -14.24 7.34 -7.61
CA GLN A 12 -14.41 6.68 -6.31
C GLN A 12 -15.83 6.84 -5.76
N GLN A 13 -16.44 8.01 -5.93
CA GLN A 13 -17.83 8.25 -5.53
C GLN A 13 -18.82 7.40 -6.34
N GLU A 14 -18.57 7.21 -7.63
CA GLU A 14 -19.37 6.31 -8.48
C GLU A 14 -19.23 4.84 -8.04
N ALA A 15 -18.02 4.38 -7.70
CA ALA A 15 -17.80 3.01 -7.22
C ALA A 15 -18.51 2.72 -5.88
N ILE A 16 -18.46 3.65 -4.92
CA ILE A 16 -19.17 3.52 -3.63
C ILE A 16 -20.69 3.47 -3.85
N ARG A 17 -21.20 4.25 -4.82
CA ARG A 17 -22.63 4.27 -5.15
C ARG A 17 -23.08 2.95 -5.77
N ASP A 18 -22.26 2.37 -6.64
CA ASP A 18 -22.56 1.10 -7.31
C ASP A 18 -22.52 -0.07 -6.32
N GLU A 19 -21.57 -0.07 -5.37
CA GLU A 19 -21.47 -1.07 -4.29
C GLU A 19 -22.69 -1.00 -3.35
N ALA A 20 -23.10 0.20 -2.93
CA ALA A 20 -24.32 0.39 -2.15
C ALA A 20 -25.60 -0.03 -2.91
N LEU A 21 -25.60 0.05 -4.24
CA LEU A 21 -26.70 -0.43 -5.08
C LEU A 21 -26.73 -1.96 -5.18
N ILE A 22 -25.55 -2.61 -5.19
CA ILE A 22 -25.43 -4.07 -5.15
C ILE A 22 -25.96 -4.59 -3.82
N ASP A 23 -25.59 -4.00 -2.68
CA ASP A 23 -26.07 -4.40 -1.36
C ASP A 23 -27.59 -4.19 -1.22
N ARG A 24 -28.11 -3.07 -1.71
CA ARG A 24 -29.56 -2.81 -1.74
C ARG A 24 -30.31 -3.82 -2.59
N ASN A 25 -29.76 -4.19 -3.75
CA ASN A 25 -30.38 -5.19 -4.63
C ASN A 25 -30.29 -6.62 -4.05
N ALA A 26 -29.19 -6.96 -3.37
CA ALA A 26 -29.06 -8.23 -2.64
C ALA A 26 -30.08 -8.33 -1.50
N MET A 27 -30.30 -7.23 -0.77
CA MET A 27 -31.30 -7.15 0.30
C MET A 27 -32.74 -7.27 -0.24
N LEU A 28 -33.03 -6.70 -1.41
CA LEU A 28 -34.34 -6.85 -2.08
C LEU A 28 -34.57 -8.27 -2.61
N TYR A 29 -33.53 -8.93 -3.11
CA TYR A 29 -33.60 -10.34 -3.52
C TYR A 29 -33.90 -11.25 -2.33
N PHE A 30 -33.28 -10.99 -1.17
CA PHE A 30 -33.53 -11.72 0.07
C PHE A 30 -34.98 -11.53 0.59
N LYS A 31 -35.53 -10.31 0.48
CA LYS A 31 -36.95 -10.04 0.80
C LYS A 31 -37.91 -10.74 -0.16
N SER A 32 -37.60 -10.76 -1.47
CA SER A 32 -38.43 -11.45 -2.46
C SER A 32 -38.43 -12.98 -2.30
N SER A 33 -37.32 -13.59 -1.87
CA SER A 33 -37.27 -15.03 -1.56
C SER A 33 -38.10 -15.39 -0.33
N LYS A 34 -38.27 -14.47 0.64
CA LYS A 34 -39.11 -14.67 1.83
C LYS A 34 -40.61 -14.69 1.51
N GLU A 35 -41.03 -14.07 0.40
CA GLU A 35 -42.42 -14.05 -0.07
C GLU A 35 -42.81 -15.29 -0.91
N LEU A 36 -41.85 -16.15 -1.29
CA LEU A 36 -42.07 -17.31 -2.17
C LEU A 36 -42.19 -18.67 -1.47
N GLY A 37 -42.30 -18.70 -0.14
CA GLY A 37 -42.85 -19.85 0.59
C GLY A 37 -42.01 -21.12 0.58
N GLU A 38 -40.86 -21.09 1.27
CA GLU A 38 -40.15 -22.32 1.66
C GLU A 38 -40.10 -22.46 3.19
N ASP A 39 -40.68 -23.59 3.66
CA ASP A 39 -40.62 -24.23 4.97
C ASP A 39 -40.89 -23.42 6.26
N GLU A 40 -42.09 -23.63 6.81
CA GLU A 40 -42.58 -23.16 8.12
C GLU A 40 -41.75 -23.63 9.34
N SER A 41 -40.71 -24.45 9.14
CA SER A 41 -39.81 -24.93 10.20
C SER A 41 -38.69 -23.94 10.57
N ASN A 42 -38.46 -22.89 9.77
CA ASN A 42 -37.36 -21.94 9.97
C ASN A 42 -37.82 -20.59 10.60
N CYS A 43 -39.12 -20.41 10.86
CA CYS A 43 -39.67 -19.16 11.42
C CYS A 43 -39.34 -18.95 12.91
N LYS A 44 -39.30 -20.01 13.72
CA LYS A 44 -39.13 -19.86 15.19
C LYS A 44 -37.75 -19.34 15.59
N ASP A 45 -36.70 -19.75 14.87
CA ASP A 45 -35.34 -19.28 15.13
C ASP A 45 -35.13 -17.85 14.63
N SER A 46 -35.81 -17.47 13.54
CA SER A 46 -35.81 -16.09 13.04
C SER A 46 -36.55 -15.13 13.99
N ASP A 47 -37.65 -15.55 14.60
CA ASP A 47 -38.42 -14.74 15.54
C ASP A 47 -37.67 -14.53 16.86
N LEU A 48 -36.97 -15.56 17.35
CA LEU A 48 -36.09 -15.45 18.53
C LEU A 48 -34.91 -14.51 18.29
N TYR A 49 -34.31 -14.56 17.09
CA TYR A 49 -33.24 -13.65 16.70
C TYR A 49 -33.71 -12.19 16.63
N LEU A 50 -34.87 -11.93 16.02
CA LEU A 50 -35.44 -10.58 15.95
C LEU A 50 -35.82 -10.02 17.33
N GLN A 51 -36.31 -10.86 18.25
CA GLN A 51 -36.55 -10.44 19.63
C GLN A 51 -35.26 -10.07 20.37
N GLY A 52 -34.21 -10.88 20.22
CA GLY A 52 -32.90 -10.56 20.81
C GLY A 52 -32.29 -9.29 20.22
N LEU A 53 -32.44 -9.08 18.91
CA LEU A 53 -31.97 -7.87 18.23
C LEU A 53 -32.68 -6.61 18.74
N GLU A 54 -33.99 -6.68 18.95
CA GLU A 54 -34.80 -5.59 19.52
C GLU A 54 -34.44 -5.27 20.98
N GLU A 55 -34.17 -6.28 21.80
CA GLU A 55 -33.71 -6.10 23.18
C GLU A 55 -32.36 -5.36 23.20
N THR A 56 -31.42 -5.81 22.36
CA THR A 56 -30.09 -5.21 22.24
C THR A 56 -30.16 -3.77 21.70
N ARG A 57 -31.07 -3.50 20.75
CA ARG A 57 -31.33 -2.17 20.21
C ARG A 57 -31.86 -1.21 21.27
N ARG A 58 -32.75 -1.67 22.17
CA ARG A 58 -33.24 -0.87 23.30
C ARG A 58 -32.17 -0.61 24.35
N ASP A 59 -31.28 -1.56 24.58
CA ASP A 59 -30.14 -1.36 25.49
C ASP A 59 -29.18 -0.30 24.94
N ALA A 60 -28.87 -0.35 23.64
CA ALA A 60 -28.07 0.67 22.96
C ALA A 60 -28.73 2.06 23.01
N LEU A 61 -30.06 2.11 22.83
CA LEU A 61 -30.86 3.33 22.96
C LEU A 61 -30.80 3.90 24.39
N THR A 62 -30.95 3.05 25.39
CA THR A 62 -30.93 3.43 26.82
C THR A 62 -29.53 3.88 27.25
N GLY A 63 -28.51 3.17 26.78
CA GLY A 63 -27.10 3.51 26.99
C GLY A 63 -26.63 4.73 26.19
N ARG A 64 -27.47 5.26 25.28
CA ARG A 64 -27.13 6.34 24.35
C ARG A 64 -25.87 6.07 23.51
N SER A 65 -25.64 4.81 23.14
CA SER A 65 -24.58 4.47 22.20
C SER A 65 -25.08 4.67 20.77
N GLY A 66 -24.76 5.81 20.17
CA GLY A 66 -25.23 6.16 18.82
C GLY A 66 -24.75 5.19 17.74
N VAL A 67 -23.47 4.80 17.79
CA VAL A 67 -22.86 3.86 16.83
C VAL A 67 -23.51 2.48 16.91
N ASP A 68 -23.64 1.92 18.12
CA ASP A 68 -24.27 0.61 18.31
C ASP A 68 -25.75 0.65 17.90
N TYR A 69 -26.45 1.73 18.24
CA TYR A 69 -27.85 1.92 17.86
C TYR A 69 -28.04 1.96 16.34
N VAL A 70 -27.18 2.67 15.60
CA VAL A 70 -27.21 2.70 14.14
C VAL A 70 -26.96 1.33 13.52
N ASN A 71 -25.94 0.62 13.99
CA ASN A 71 -25.60 -0.72 13.48
C ASN A 71 -26.76 -1.71 13.67
N LEU A 72 -27.37 -1.70 14.86
CA LEU A 72 -28.51 -2.56 15.19
C LEU A 72 -29.77 -2.18 14.42
N CYS A 73 -30.03 -0.89 14.20
CA CYS A 73 -31.12 -0.43 13.34
C CYS A 73 -30.93 -0.87 11.87
N GLN A 74 -29.70 -0.79 11.34
CA GLN A 74 -29.39 -1.26 9.98
C GLN A 74 -29.53 -2.78 9.85
N GLU A 75 -29.08 -3.55 10.85
CA GLU A 75 -29.23 -5.01 10.92
C GLU A 75 -30.71 -5.43 10.97
N ALA A 76 -31.54 -4.66 11.66
CA ALA A 76 -33.00 -4.84 11.69
C ALA A 76 -33.71 -4.34 10.40
N GLY A 77 -32.98 -3.67 9.50
CA GLY A 77 -33.55 -3.07 8.28
C GLY A 77 -34.43 -1.84 8.54
N ILE A 78 -34.25 -1.17 9.67
CA ILE A 78 -34.99 0.02 10.11
C ILE A 78 -34.26 1.27 9.57
N GLY A 79 -34.97 2.08 8.79
CA GLY A 79 -34.46 3.36 8.27
C GLY A 79 -34.43 4.45 9.33
N GLY A 80 -33.66 5.52 9.11
CA GLY A 80 -33.49 6.60 10.10
C GLY A 80 -34.79 7.31 10.51
N ASP A 81 -35.77 7.40 9.61
CA ASP A 81 -37.09 7.99 9.90
C ASP A 81 -38.02 7.03 10.66
N ASP A 82 -37.75 5.73 10.59
CA ASP A 82 -38.51 4.65 11.26
C ASP A 82 -37.90 4.28 12.63
N CYS A 83 -36.79 4.91 13.01
CA CYS A 83 -36.12 4.70 14.29
C CYS A 83 -36.85 5.41 15.43
N GLU A 84 -36.89 4.78 16.61
CA GLU A 84 -37.47 5.37 17.82
C GLU A 84 -36.73 6.64 18.28
N ALA A 85 -35.45 6.79 17.96
CA ALA A 85 -34.65 7.98 18.23
C ALA A 85 -33.85 8.44 17.00
N PRO A 86 -34.47 9.21 16.08
CA PRO A 86 -33.84 9.68 14.86
C PRO A 86 -32.59 10.53 15.10
N ASP A 87 -32.57 11.35 16.15
CA ASP A 87 -31.42 12.20 16.48
C ASP A 87 -30.20 11.37 16.90
N LEU A 88 -30.41 10.31 17.68
CA LEU A 88 -29.34 9.40 18.12
C LEU A 88 -28.82 8.57 16.93
N TYR A 89 -29.71 8.17 16.03
CA TYR A 89 -29.35 7.49 14.79
C TYR A 89 -28.50 8.40 13.87
N GLN A 90 -28.90 9.66 13.69
CA GLN A 90 -28.12 10.61 12.90
C GLN A 90 -26.75 10.90 13.51
N GLN A 91 -26.68 11.05 14.83
CA GLN A 91 -25.41 11.23 15.54
C GLN A 91 -24.49 10.01 15.35
N GLY A 92 -25.00 8.80 15.53
CA GLY A 92 -24.24 7.56 15.32
C GLY A 92 -23.70 7.43 13.89
N LEU A 93 -24.48 7.82 12.88
CA LEU A 93 -24.02 7.81 11.49
C LEU A 93 -22.85 8.77 11.26
N VAL A 94 -22.88 9.96 11.86
CA VAL A 94 -21.78 10.92 11.79
C VAL A 94 -20.52 10.32 12.42
N ASP A 95 -20.65 9.68 13.58
CA ASP A 95 -19.53 9.08 14.30
C ASP A 95 -18.92 7.91 13.49
N VAL A 96 -19.74 7.02 12.92
CA VAL A 96 -19.28 5.94 12.01
C VAL A 96 -18.52 6.50 10.82
N ILE A 97 -19.08 7.50 10.13
CA ILE A 97 -18.42 8.13 8.98
C ILE A 97 -17.09 8.77 9.41
N GLN A 98 -17.04 9.39 10.58
CA GLN A 98 -15.83 10.02 11.10
C GLN A 98 -14.74 8.98 11.45
N GLU A 99 -15.12 7.85 12.02
CA GLU A 99 -14.20 6.74 12.30
C GLU A 99 -13.67 6.11 11.00
N GLU A 100 -14.54 5.82 10.04
CA GLU A 100 -14.16 5.27 8.73
C GLU A 100 -13.22 6.21 7.97
N THR A 101 -13.52 7.51 7.94
CA THR A 101 -12.65 8.50 7.27
C THR A 101 -11.31 8.66 7.97
N SER A 102 -11.28 8.54 9.30
CA SER A 102 -10.04 8.55 10.09
C SER A 102 -9.21 7.29 9.83
N SER A 103 -9.84 6.12 9.78
CA SER A 103 -9.20 4.85 9.44
C SER A 103 -8.61 4.88 8.03
N ALA A 104 -9.40 5.29 7.03
CA ALA A 104 -8.93 5.42 5.65
C ALA A 104 -7.79 6.44 5.51
N ARG A 105 -7.76 7.48 6.35
CA ARG A 105 -6.64 8.43 6.41
C ARG A 105 -5.37 7.77 6.98
N LEU A 106 -5.49 7.01 8.06
CA LEU A 106 -4.39 6.27 8.67
C LEU A 106 -3.80 5.25 7.70
N ASP A 107 -4.63 4.51 6.96
CA ASP A 107 -4.18 3.55 5.94
C ASP A 107 -3.37 4.21 4.82
N ARG A 108 -3.82 5.37 4.34
CA ARG A 108 -3.07 6.16 3.36
C ARG A 108 -1.71 6.61 3.90
N GLN A 109 -1.65 7.00 5.17
CA GLN A 109 -0.40 7.38 5.82
C GLN A 109 0.54 6.18 5.98
N LEU A 110 0.03 5.01 6.39
CA LEU A 110 0.80 3.77 6.48
C LEU A 110 1.37 3.37 5.12
N SER A 111 0.55 3.33 4.07
CA SER A 111 1.00 3.01 2.71
C SER A 111 2.10 3.98 2.21
N THR A 112 1.97 5.26 2.55
CA THR A 112 2.99 6.27 2.22
C THR A 112 4.29 6.00 2.97
N LEU A 113 4.22 5.72 4.27
CA LEU A 113 5.39 5.41 5.10
C LEU A 113 6.08 4.11 4.64
N GLU A 114 5.33 3.06 4.33
CA GLU A 114 5.88 1.81 3.80
C GLU A 114 6.64 2.05 2.49
N THR A 115 6.08 2.87 1.61
CA THR A 115 6.75 3.27 0.37
C THR A 115 8.06 3.98 0.67
N GLN A 116 8.06 4.95 1.60
CA GLN A 116 9.28 5.67 2.01
C GLN A 116 10.32 4.75 2.64
N VAL A 117 9.92 3.85 3.54
CA VAL A 117 10.82 2.87 4.17
C VAL A 117 11.43 1.94 3.13
N SER A 118 10.64 1.48 2.14
CA SER A 118 11.14 0.65 1.05
C SER A 118 12.18 1.39 0.20
N ALA A 119 11.95 2.68 -0.07
CA ALA A 119 12.87 3.53 -0.81
C ALA A 119 14.18 3.76 -0.04
N LEU A 120 14.09 4.05 1.26
CA LEU A 120 15.25 4.19 2.15
C LEU A 120 16.05 2.90 2.24
N LYS A 121 15.40 1.74 2.38
CA LYS A 121 16.08 0.43 2.37
C LYS A 121 16.84 0.19 1.06
N LYS A 122 16.22 0.49 -0.08
CA LYS A 122 16.88 0.38 -1.40
C LYS A 122 18.08 1.33 -1.49
N SER A 123 17.93 2.58 -1.05
CA SER A 123 19.01 3.56 -1.02
C SER A 123 20.16 3.14 -0.09
N GLY A 124 19.84 2.62 1.09
CA GLY A 124 20.83 2.10 2.04
C GLY A 124 21.63 0.94 1.48
N ASN A 125 20.97 -0.01 0.81
CA ASN A 125 21.64 -1.13 0.15
C ASN A 125 22.55 -0.65 -1.00
N GLN A 126 22.13 0.36 -1.77
CA GLN A 126 22.98 0.94 -2.82
C GLN A 126 24.20 1.66 -2.25
N ARG A 127 24.01 2.42 -1.15
CA ARG A 127 25.12 3.07 -0.44
C ARG A 127 26.12 2.05 0.10
N LYS A 128 25.64 0.98 0.74
CA LYS A 128 26.50 -0.09 1.26
C LYS A 128 27.34 -0.71 0.15
N LYS A 129 26.72 -1.10 -0.98
CA LYS A 129 27.45 -1.65 -2.14
C LYS A 129 28.51 -0.70 -2.70
N ALA A 130 28.22 0.61 -2.70
CA ALA A 130 29.18 1.60 -3.17
C ALA A 130 30.37 1.74 -2.20
N ILE A 131 30.12 1.75 -0.89
CA ILE A 131 31.17 1.78 0.14
C ILE A 131 32.02 0.50 0.06
N ASP A 132 31.39 -0.67 -0.04
CA ASP A 132 32.08 -1.95 -0.15
C ASP A 132 32.98 -1.99 -1.40
N PHE A 133 32.51 -1.45 -2.53
CA PHE A 133 33.31 -1.31 -3.74
C PHE A 133 34.49 -0.35 -3.55
N LEU A 134 34.27 0.87 -3.03
CA LEU A 134 35.36 1.83 -2.81
C LEU A 134 36.42 1.27 -1.86
N LYS A 135 36.00 0.57 -0.81
CA LYS A 135 36.92 -0.11 0.10
C LYS A 135 37.74 -1.19 -0.65
N ALA A 136 37.11 -1.98 -1.51
CA ALA A 136 37.83 -2.97 -2.31
C ALA A 136 38.85 -2.31 -3.27
N VAL A 137 38.53 -1.14 -3.84
CA VAL A 137 39.48 -0.36 -4.65
C VAL A 137 40.73 0.01 -3.83
N ASP A 138 40.52 0.50 -2.60
CA ASP A 138 41.60 0.88 -1.69
C ASP A 138 42.42 -0.35 -1.24
N ASP A 139 41.74 -1.45 -0.88
CA ASP A 139 42.37 -2.69 -0.42
C ASP A 139 43.22 -3.35 -1.52
N TYR A 140 42.80 -3.27 -2.78
CA TYR A 140 43.59 -3.73 -3.94
C TYR A 140 44.73 -2.78 -4.32
N GLY A 141 44.75 -1.54 -3.81
CA GLY A 141 45.77 -0.55 -4.13
C GLY A 141 45.77 -0.10 -5.60
N VAL A 142 44.62 -0.14 -6.27
CA VAL A 142 44.52 0.11 -7.72
C VAL A 142 44.75 1.58 -8.04
N ASN A 143 45.53 1.86 -9.08
CA ASN A 143 45.75 3.22 -9.54
C ASN A 143 44.52 3.79 -10.28
N VAL A 144 43.70 4.56 -9.57
CA VAL A 144 42.49 5.22 -10.11
C VAL A 144 42.82 6.47 -10.94
N TYR A 145 43.77 7.28 -10.47
CA TYR A 145 44.00 8.65 -10.97
C TYR A 145 45.25 8.82 -11.83
N GLY A 146 46.05 7.77 -11.98
CA GLY A 146 47.21 7.70 -12.86
C GLY A 146 46.84 7.24 -14.28
N SER A 147 47.73 6.47 -14.90
CA SER A 147 47.50 5.95 -16.26
C SER A 147 46.24 5.08 -16.31
N PHE A 148 45.40 5.30 -17.32
CA PHE A 148 44.19 4.51 -17.50
C PHE A 148 44.50 3.01 -17.65
N ALA A 149 45.57 2.66 -18.36
CA ALA A 149 45.97 1.27 -18.58
C ALA A 149 46.69 0.63 -17.38
N ALA A 150 47.07 1.39 -16.35
CA ALA A 150 47.68 0.81 -15.16
C ALA A 150 46.68 -0.12 -14.46
N ASP A 151 47.15 -1.24 -13.92
CA ASP A 151 46.36 -2.19 -13.13
C ASP A 151 45.08 -2.67 -13.84
N ALA A 152 45.12 -2.79 -15.16
CA ALA A 152 43.96 -3.11 -15.97
C ALA A 152 43.29 -4.43 -15.56
N ASP A 153 44.08 -5.45 -15.23
CA ASP A 153 43.56 -6.75 -14.77
C ASP A 153 42.81 -6.63 -13.44
N SER A 154 43.40 -5.96 -12.45
CA SER A 154 42.75 -5.69 -11.15
C SER A 154 41.48 -4.86 -11.31
N LYS A 155 41.47 -3.88 -12.22
CA LYS A 155 40.27 -3.11 -12.56
C LYS A 155 39.19 -3.99 -13.19
N ARG A 156 39.55 -4.93 -14.08
CA ARG A 156 38.59 -5.88 -14.68
C ARG A 156 37.98 -6.77 -13.61
N GLU A 157 38.81 -7.32 -12.73
CA GLU A 157 38.38 -8.21 -11.64
C GLU A 157 37.36 -7.51 -10.73
N LEU A 158 37.69 -6.31 -10.23
CA LEU A 158 36.81 -5.53 -9.38
C LEU A 158 35.49 -5.15 -10.09
N LEU A 159 35.51 -4.86 -11.39
CA LEU A 159 34.29 -4.57 -12.15
C LEU A 159 33.39 -5.81 -12.29
N LEU A 160 33.97 -6.98 -12.51
CA LEU A 160 33.23 -8.24 -12.62
C LEU A 160 32.62 -8.66 -11.28
N GLU A 161 33.38 -8.52 -10.20
CA GLU A 161 32.96 -8.91 -8.86
C GLU A 161 31.84 -8.01 -8.33
N HIS A 162 32.00 -6.68 -8.42
CA HIS A 162 31.05 -5.74 -7.81
C HIS A 162 29.88 -5.36 -8.71
N PHE A 163 29.97 -5.58 -10.03
CA PHE A 163 28.89 -5.28 -10.98
C PHE A 163 28.62 -6.41 -12.00
N PRO A 164 28.35 -7.64 -11.55
CA PRO A 164 28.19 -8.82 -12.43
C PRO A 164 26.94 -8.76 -13.35
N GLY A 165 25.97 -7.89 -13.03
CA GLY A 165 24.82 -7.62 -13.90
C GLY A 165 25.14 -6.67 -15.07
N ARG A 166 26.25 -5.92 -14.97
CA ARG A 166 26.68 -4.91 -15.95
C ARG A 166 27.86 -5.40 -16.77
N PHE A 167 28.86 -6.00 -16.11
CA PHE A 167 30.08 -6.51 -16.73
C PHE A 167 30.11 -8.04 -16.74
N GLY A 168 30.69 -8.61 -17.79
CA GLY A 168 30.86 -10.07 -17.96
C GLY A 168 30.53 -10.55 -19.38
N ALA A 169 30.91 -11.80 -19.68
CA ALA A 169 30.65 -12.41 -20.97
C ALA A 169 29.14 -12.42 -21.29
N GLY A 170 28.77 -11.86 -22.45
CA GLY A 170 27.36 -11.75 -22.86
C GLY A 170 26.52 -10.73 -22.08
N ARG A 171 27.13 -9.87 -21.24
CA ARG A 171 26.45 -8.76 -20.55
C ARG A 171 26.46 -7.49 -21.40
N LYS A 172 25.75 -6.47 -20.89
CA LYS A 172 25.64 -5.15 -21.55
C LYS A 172 27.01 -4.53 -21.81
N GLN A 173 27.98 -4.76 -20.94
CA GLN A 173 29.36 -4.34 -21.14
C GLN A 173 30.31 -5.53 -20.95
N ASP A 174 30.54 -6.27 -22.03
CA ASP A 174 31.51 -7.36 -22.04
C ASP A 174 32.94 -6.80 -22.08
N LEU A 175 33.67 -6.95 -20.96
CA LEU A 175 35.01 -6.38 -20.79
C LEU A 175 36.02 -6.94 -21.81
N SER A 176 35.82 -8.16 -22.34
CA SER A 176 36.72 -8.76 -23.35
C SER A 176 36.83 -7.94 -24.64
N ARG A 177 35.86 -7.06 -24.90
CA ARG A 177 35.79 -6.21 -26.09
C ARG A 177 36.48 -4.86 -25.92
N TYR A 178 36.95 -4.55 -24.72
CA TYR A 178 37.54 -3.26 -24.39
C TYR A 178 39.04 -3.41 -24.14
N ASP A 179 39.81 -2.47 -24.64
CA ASP A 179 41.22 -2.35 -24.31
C ASP A 179 41.41 -1.83 -22.87
N ASP A 180 42.65 -1.87 -22.40
CA ASP A 180 42.99 -1.52 -21.02
C ASP A 180 42.76 -0.05 -20.68
N VAL A 181 42.92 0.84 -21.66
CA VAL A 181 42.65 2.28 -21.50
C VAL A 181 41.15 2.51 -21.32
N GLN A 182 40.33 1.83 -22.12
CA GLN A 182 38.87 1.89 -22.04
C GLN A 182 38.35 1.32 -20.72
N VAL A 183 38.91 0.19 -20.25
CA VAL A 183 38.60 -0.36 -18.92
C VAL A 183 38.96 0.64 -17.83
N GLY A 184 40.16 1.22 -17.89
CA GLY A 184 40.60 2.25 -16.98
C GLY A 184 39.66 3.46 -16.92
N ALA A 185 39.22 3.94 -18.07
CA ALA A 185 38.29 5.06 -18.16
C ALA A 185 36.92 4.72 -17.55
N MET A 186 36.39 3.52 -17.83
CA MET A 186 35.14 3.05 -17.22
C MET A 186 35.25 2.95 -15.70
N PHE A 187 36.34 2.36 -15.22
CA PHE A 187 36.61 2.19 -13.80
C PHE A 187 36.67 3.53 -13.07
N ARG A 188 37.49 4.47 -13.57
CA ARG A 188 37.62 5.81 -12.99
C ARG A 188 36.27 6.54 -12.96
N ASN A 189 35.50 6.47 -14.03
CA ASN A 189 34.17 7.10 -14.07
C ASN A 189 33.22 6.56 -12.99
N ILE A 190 33.30 5.26 -12.69
CA ILE A 190 32.50 4.65 -11.62
C ILE A 190 33.00 5.10 -10.25
N VAL A 191 34.31 5.03 -10.00
CA VAL A 191 34.93 5.44 -8.73
C VAL A 191 34.62 6.91 -8.43
N SER A 192 34.94 7.82 -9.34
CA SER A 192 34.67 9.25 -9.16
C SER A 192 33.17 9.55 -9.02
N GLY A 193 32.31 8.76 -9.68
CA GLY A 193 30.86 8.87 -9.53
C GLY A 193 30.37 8.50 -8.13
N TYR A 194 30.96 7.48 -7.50
CA TYR A 194 30.64 7.08 -6.13
C TYR A 194 31.28 7.98 -5.09
N GLU A 195 32.55 8.34 -5.24
CA GLU A 195 33.19 9.32 -4.35
C GLU A 195 32.38 10.60 -4.32
N LYS A 196 32.03 11.19 -5.46
CA LYS A 196 31.20 12.41 -5.50
C LYS A 196 29.84 12.26 -4.83
N ARG A 197 29.24 11.07 -4.92
CA ARG A 197 27.89 10.80 -4.38
C ARG A 197 27.91 10.56 -2.87
N TYR A 198 29.02 10.07 -2.32
CA TYR A 198 29.10 9.60 -0.93
C TYR A 198 30.21 10.27 -0.10
N SER A 199 30.89 11.30 -0.65
CA SER A 199 31.85 12.16 0.07
C SER A 199 31.19 13.34 0.81
N GLN A 200 29.86 13.42 0.82
CA GLN A 200 29.05 14.37 1.58
C GLN A 200 28.35 13.66 2.74
#